data_AF-A0A3Q9VYU9-F1
#
_entry.id   AF-A0A3Q9VYU9-F1
#
_cell.length_a   1.000
_cell.length_b   1.000
_cell.length_c   1.000
_cell.angle_alpha   90.00
_cell.angle_beta   90.00
_cell.angle_gamma   90.00
#
_symmetry.space_group_name_H-M   'P 1'
#
loop_
_entity.id
_entity.type
_entity.pdbx_description
1 polymer ?
#
loop_
_entity_poly.entity_id
_entity_poly.type
_entity_poly.pdbx_seq_one_letter_code
_entity_poly.pdbx_strand_id
1 'polypeptide(L)'
;GCFCNPGACQWFLQLSNSDIRKQYASGHICSDYNDLIDGMPTGAVRVSFGYMTNKQNIDKFISMITQCYLDFNEKRLNHIDIGKLPKALRHIPERLKPQLKEICIYPIKSCGGFKITDSWPLVNTGFLYDRGWMIVDASGMVITQKLHTRLCLIRPIINRQDGTMELTFTNMKSVYIRLETETPPLGVMNTTLCNSKVCDDLVSGYDCGDEVANWL
;
A
#
# COMPACT_ATOMS: atom_id res chain seq x y z
N GLY A 1 -8.28 11.91 -4.20
CA GLY A 1 -8.31 13.39 -4.27
C GLY A 1 -8.74 13.96 -5.63
N CYS A 2 -9.17 15.21 -5.67
CA CYS A 2 -9.87 15.86 -6.82
C CYS A 2 -8.95 16.55 -7.84
N PHE A 3 -7.85 15.93 -8.26
CA PHE A 3 -6.92 16.50 -9.25
C PHE A 3 -6.51 17.96 -8.95
N CYS A 4 -6.30 18.26 -7.67
CA CYS A 4 -5.95 19.57 -7.14
C CYS A 4 -7.00 20.68 -7.42
N ASN A 5 -8.26 20.29 -7.71
CA ASN A 5 -9.41 21.18 -7.84
C ASN A 5 -10.51 20.77 -6.83
N PRO A 6 -10.45 21.24 -5.58
CA PRO A 6 -11.43 20.90 -4.56
C PRO A 6 -12.83 21.43 -4.89
N GLY A 7 -12.95 22.53 -5.64
CA GLY A 7 -14.23 23.11 -6.05
C GLY A 7 -15.04 22.20 -6.96
N ALA A 8 -14.38 21.41 -7.83
CA ALA A 8 -15.07 20.42 -8.64
C ALA A 8 -15.75 19.35 -7.77
N CYS A 9 -15.04 18.78 -6.81
CA CYS A 9 -15.62 17.80 -5.90
C CYS A 9 -16.67 18.41 -4.98
N GLN A 10 -16.47 19.65 -4.53
CA GLN A 10 -17.50 20.35 -3.77
C GLN A 10 -18.82 20.40 -4.55
N TRP A 11 -18.76 20.74 -5.83
CA TRP A 11 -19.94 20.79 -6.70
C TRP A 11 -20.53 19.40 -6.98
N PHE A 12 -19.71 18.44 -7.42
CA PHE A 12 -20.18 17.10 -7.81
C PHE A 12 -20.69 16.26 -6.64
N LEU A 13 -20.06 16.37 -5.47
CA LEU A 13 -20.42 15.63 -4.26
C LEU A 13 -21.39 16.41 -3.37
N GLN A 14 -21.83 17.60 -3.82
CA GLN A 14 -22.76 18.48 -3.11
C GLN A 14 -22.30 18.81 -1.68
N LEU A 15 -20.99 19.03 -1.52
CA LEU A 15 -20.39 19.34 -0.22
C LEU A 15 -20.62 20.82 0.12
N SER A 16 -20.89 21.09 1.39
CA SER A 16 -21.00 22.45 1.89
C SER A 16 -19.63 23.10 2.06
N ASN A 17 -19.59 24.44 2.15
CA ASN A 17 -18.35 25.16 2.50
C ASN A 17 -17.77 24.70 3.85
N SER A 18 -18.63 24.30 4.80
CA SER A 18 -18.19 23.72 6.07
C SER A 18 -17.52 22.37 5.90
N ASP A 19 -18.00 21.52 5.00
CA ASP A 19 -17.41 20.20 4.76
C ASP A 19 -16.02 20.33 4.14
N ILE A 20 -15.85 21.23 3.16
CA ILE A 20 -14.53 21.52 2.57
C ILE A 20 -13.55 22.03 3.63
N ARG A 21 -13.99 22.90 4.54
CA ARG A 21 -13.14 23.38 5.65
C ARG A 21 -12.78 22.27 6.63
N LYS A 22 -13.71 21.37 6.94
CA LYS A 22 -13.44 20.19 7.77
C LYS A 22 -12.45 19.25 7.11
N GLN A 23 -12.61 19.00 5.81
CA GLN A 23 -11.67 18.19 5.04
C GLN A 23 -10.26 18.79 5.11
N TYR A 24 -10.13 20.09 4.85
CA TYR A 24 -8.86 20.80 4.98
C TYR A 24 -8.28 20.72 6.40
N ALA A 25 -9.09 20.95 7.43
CA ALA A 25 -8.66 20.86 8.83
C ALA A 25 -8.25 19.44 9.25
N SER A 26 -8.80 18.41 8.59
CA SER A 26 -8.42 17.00 8.77
C SER A 26 -7.16 16.63 7.99
N GLY A 27 -6.50 17.60 7.35
CA GLY A 27 -5.27 17.40 6.58
C GLY A 27 -5.50 16.97 5.13
N HIS A 28 -6.71 17.14 4.58
CA HIS A 28 -6.97 16.74 3.19
C HIS A 28 -6.21 17.62 2.19
N ILE A 29 -5.37 17.00 1.37
CA ILE A 29 -4.59 17.65 0.31
C ILE A 29 -4.63 16.83 -0.99
N CYS A 30 -4.16 17.43 -2.08
CA CYS A 30 -4.05 16.73 -3.35
C CYS A 30 -3.02 15.58 -3.23
N SER A 31 -3.40 14.38 -3.70
CA SER A 31 -2.57 13.16 -3.66
C SER A 31 -2.31 12.58 -2.27
N ASP A 32 -3.08 12.96 -1.26
CA ASP A 32 -3.09 12.23 0.02
C ASP A 32 -3.78 10.86 -0.09
N TYR A 33 -3.82 10.15 1.04
CA TYR A 33 -4.49 8.86 1.21
C TYR A 33 -5.86 8.99 1.92
N ASN A 34 -6.39 10.20 2.08
CA ASN A 34 -7.64 10.46 2.80
C ASN A 34 -8.82 10.39 1.83
N ASP A 35 -9.18 9.19 1.37
CA ASP A 35 -10.26 9.01 0.38
C ASP A 35 -11.67 9.26 0.95
N LEU A 36 -11.84 9.09 2.26
CA LEU A 36 -13.09 9.30 3.00
C LEU A 36 -12.83 10.15 4.24
N ILE A 37 -13.66 11.18 4.47
CA ILE A 37 -13.69 11.97 5.70
C ILE A 37 -15.13 11.96 6.21
N ASP A 38 -15.33 11.43 7.42
CA ASP A 38 -16.67 11.17 8.00
C ASP A 38 -17.58 10.33 7.09
N GLY A 39 -16.98 9.39 6.35
CA GLY A 39 -17.69 8.56 5.37
C GLY A 39 -18.03 9.27 4.05
N MET A 40 -17.71 10.56 3.92
CA MET A 40 -17.90 11.32 2.70
C MET A 40 -16.67 11.19 1.80
N PRO A 41 -16.86 10.89 0.50
CA PRO A 41 -15.75 10.87 -0.45
C PRO A 41 -15.13 12.27 -0.58
N THR A 42 -13.81 12.30 -0.73
CA THR A 42 -13.01 13.52 -0.87
C THR A 42 -12.40 13.64 -2.28
N GLY A 43 -12.76 12.73 -3.17
CA GLY A 43 -12.03 12.50 -4.42
C GLY A 43 -12.91 12.10 -5.59
N ALA A 44 -12.27 12.03 -6.76
CA ALA A 44 -12.88 11.49 -7.97
C ALA A 44 -11.90 10.56 -8.68
N VAL A 45 -12.43 9.53 -9.34
CA VAL A 45 -11.67 8.68 -10.26
C VAL A 45 -11.88 9.20 -11.67
N ARG A 46 -10.78 9.45 -12.39
CA ARG A 46 -10.81 9.89 -13.79
C ARG A 46 -10.35 8.77 -14.71
N VAL A 47 -11.12 8.54 -15.76
CA VAL A 47 -10.80 7.59 -16.82
C VAL A 47 -10.62 8.36 -18.12
N SER A 48 -9.55 8.05 -18.85
CA SER A 48 -9.26 8.67 -20.15
C SER A 48 -9.28 7.61 -21.22
N PHE A 49 -9.98 7.89 -22.32
CA PHE A 49 -10.14 6.98 -23.43
C PHE A 49 -9.32 7.44 -24.63
N GLY A 50 -8.65 6.51 -25.30
CA GLY A 50 -7.93 6.78 -26.55
C GLY A 50 -8.89 6.96 -27.73
N TYR A 51 -8.40 7.56 -28.81
CA TYR A 51 -9.21 7.90 -30.00
C TYR A 51 -10.03 6.73 -30.57
N MET A 52 -9.49 5.51 -30.54
CA MET A 52 -10.16 4.31 -31.08
C MET A 52 -11.21 3.71 -30.13
N THR A 53 -11.44 4.30 -28.96
CA THR A 53 -12.43 3.80 -28.00
C THR A 53 -13.84 4.07 -28.53
N ASN A 54 -14.64 3.02 -28.67
CA ASN A 54 -16.03 3.15 -29.06
C ASN A 54 -16.97 3.01 -27.84
N LYS A 55 -18.26 3.31 -28.05
CA LYS A 55 -19.29 3.22 -27.01
C LYS A 55 -19.33 1.84 -26.33
N GLN A 56 -19.18 0.76 -27.09
CA GLN A 56 -19.21 -0.60 -26.53
C GLN A 56 -18.05 -0.85 -25.56
N ASN A 57 -16.88 -0.24 -25.79
CA ASN A 57 -15.77 -0.32 -24.84
C ASN A 57 -16.11 0.42 -23.53
N ILE A 58 -16.75 1.58 -23.63
CA ILE A 58 -17.20 2.36 -22.47
C ILE A 58 -18.28 1.59 -21.70
N ASP A 59 -19.25 1.00 -22.39
CA ASP A 59 -20.32 0.21 -21.76
C ASP A 59 -19.74 -1.01 -21.01
N LYS A 60 -18.74 -1.68 -21.58
CA LYS A 60 -18.01 -2.77 -20.90
C LYS A 60 -17.26 -2.28 -19.67
N PHE A 61 -16.62 -1.12 -19.76
CA PHE A 61 -15.92 -0.52 -18.63
C PHE A 61 -16.89 -0.17 -17.49
N ILE A 62 -18.01 0.49 -17.81
CA ILE A 62 -19.07 0.81 -16.83
C ILE A 62 -19.63 -0.46 -16.22
N SER A 63 -19.93 -1.48 -17.04
CA SER A 63 -20.40 -2.78 -16.56
C SER A 63 -19.42 -3.42 -15.58
N MET A 64 -18.12 -3.34 -15.86
CA MET A 64 -17.07 -3.83 -14.96
C MET A 64 -17.07 -3.06 -13.64
N ILE A 65 -17.19 -1.72 -13.66
CA ILE A 65 -17.27 -0.93 -12.42
C ILE A 65 -18.50 -1.32 -11.59
N THR A 66 -19.67 -1.41 -12.22
CA THR A 66 -20.92 -1.78 -11.53
C THR A 66 -20.82 -3.17 -10.91
N GLN A 67 -20.36 -4.16 -11.69
CA GLN A 67 -20.28 -5.55 -11.23
C GLN A 67 -19.18 -5.76 -10.17
N CYS A 68 -18.04 -5.10 -10.34
CA CYS A 68 -16.90 -5.32 -9.46
C CYS A 68 -16.89 -4.45 -8.21
N TYR A 69 -17.61 -3.32 -8.17
CA TYR A 69 -17.53 -2.38 -7.04
C TYR A 69 -18.87 -1.90 -6.48
N LEU A 70 -19.97 -2.02 -7.22
CA LEU A 70 -21.30 -1.58 -6.76
C LEU A 70 -22.22 -2.74 -6.37
N ASP A 71 -21.99 -3.95 -6.91
CA ASP A 71 -22.75 -5.14 -6.53
C ASP A 71 -22.39 -5.67 -5.13
N PHE A 72 -23.38 -6.27 -4.46
CA PHE A 72 -23.20 -6.86 -3.13
C PHE A 72 -22.12 -7.95 -3.11
N ASN A 73 -21.38 -8.04 -1.99
CA ASN A 73 -20.27 -9.00 -1.80
C ASN A 73 -20.64 -10.43 -2.19
N GLU A 74 -21.86 -10.88 -1.88
CA GLU A 74 -22.34 -12.22 -2.25
C GLU A 74 -22.41 -12.44 -3.76
N LYS A 75 -22.86 -11.43 -4.53
CA LYS A 75 -22.91 -11.51 -6.00
C LYS A 75 -21.52 -11.47 -6.63
N ARG A 76 -20.58 -10.72 -6.03
CA ARG A 76 -19.19 -10.63 -6.49
C ARG A 76 -18.44 -11.95 -6.32
N LEU A 77 -18.69 -12.68 -5.24
CA LEU A 77 -18.12 -14.01 -5.03
C LEU A 77 -18.72 -15.07 -5.98
N ASN A 78 -19.93 -14.82 -6.49
CA ASN A 78 -20.60 -15.69 -7.47
C ASN A 78 -20.15 -15.46 -8.93
N HIS A 79 -19.10 -14.68 -9.18
CA HIS A 79 -18.63 -14.39 -10.55
C HIS A 79 -18.15 -15.62 -11.35
N ILE A 80 -17.96 -16.76 -10.69
CA ILE A 80 -17.78 -18.05 -11.35
C ILE A 80 -19.11 -18.79 -11.28
N ASP A 81 -20.07 -18.32 -12.06
CA ASP A 81 -21.35 -19.00 -12.26
C ASP A 81 -21.09 -20.26 -13.08
N ILE A 82 -20.98 -21.38 -12.37
CA ILE A 82 -20.76 -22.72 -12.92
C ILE A 82 -21.79 -23.05 -14.01
N GLY A 83 -23.02 -22.52 -13.89
CA GLY A 83 -24.09 -22.72 -14.87
C GLY A 83 -23.82 -22.09 -16.24
N LYS A 84 -23.01 -21.01 -16.27
CA LYS A 84 -22.61 -20.30 -17.50
C LYS A 84 -21.35 -20.86 -18.17
N LEU A 85 -20.66 -21.81 -17.54
CA LEU A 85 -19.51 -22.47 -18.16
C LEU A 85 -19.94 -23.33 -19.36
N PRO A 86 -19.21 -23.29 -20.49
CA PRO A 86 -19.35 -24.24 -21.58
C PRO A 86 -19.33 -25.68 -21.05
N LYS A 87 -20.07 -26.60 -21.67
CA LYS A 87 -20.18 -28.01 -21.20
C LYS A 87 -18.81 -28.66 -20.94
N ALA A 88 -17.81 -28.34 -21.77
CA ALA A 88 -16.44 -28.81 -21.62
C ALA A 88 -15.74 -28.34 -20.33
N LEU A 89 -16.15 -27.23 -19.72
CA LEU A 89 -15.51 -26.62 -18.54
C LEU A 89 -16.30 -26.83 -17.24
N ARG A 90 -17.49 -27.47 -17.30
CA ARG A 90 -18.36 -27.71 -16.13
C ARG A 90 -17.79 -28.67 -15.08
N HIS A 91 -16.74 -29.42 -15.42
CA HIS A 91 -16.02 -30.30 -14.50
C HIS A 91 -14.86 -29.59 -13.75
N ILE A 92 -14.52 -28.36 -14.15
CA ILE A 92 -13.42 -27.55 -13.59
C ILE A 92 -13.84 -26.56 -12.46
N PRO A 93 -15.12 -26.34 -12.10
CA PRO A 93 -15.49 -25.15 -11.32
C PRO A 93 -14.89 -25.11 -9.92
N GLU A 94 -14.62 -26.26 -9.28
CA GLU A 94 -13.87 -26.27 -8.01
C GLU A 94 -12.43 -25.78 -8.16
N ARG A 95 -11.77 -26.05 -9.29
CA ARG A 95 -10.44 -25.49 -9.64
C ARG A 95 -10.50 -24.00 -9.99
N LEU A 96 -11.67 -23.47 -10.34
CA LEU A 96 -11.83 -22.08 -10.73
C LEU A 96 -12.12 -21.19 -9.52
N LYS A 97 -12.62 -21.73 -8.40
CA LYS A 97 -12.84 -20.94 -7.17
C LYS A 97 -11.55 -20.19 -6.81
N PRO A 98 -11.60 -18.86 -6.61
CA PRO A 98 -10.44 -18.11 -6.19
C PRO A 98 -9.90 -18.71 -4.89
N GLN A 99 -8.63 -19.10 -4.92
CA GLN A 99 -7.91 -19.56 -3.74
C GLN A 99 -6.84 -18.54 -3.40
N LEU A 100 -6.75 -18.20 -2.12
CA LEU A 100 -5.62 -17.45 -1.62
C LEU A 100 -4.37 -18.34 -1.77
N LYS A 101 -3.51 -17.98 -2.71
CA LYS A 101 -2.27 -18.74 -2.97
C LYS A 101 -1.17 -18.37 -1.99
N GLU A 102 -1.01 -17.08 -1.75
CA GLU A 102 0.08 -16.53 -0.95
C GLU A 102 -0.27 -15.11 -0.52
N ILE A 103 0.15 -14.73 0.69
CA ILE A 103 0.21 -13.33 1.15
C ILE A 103 1.68 -12.97 1.30
N CYS A 104 2.06 -11.83 0.74
CA CYS A 104 3.38 -11.24 0.93
C CYS A 104 3.22 -9.85 1.50
N ILE A 105 4.05 -9.53 2.48
CA ILE A 105 4.25 -8.15 2.95
C ILE A 105 5.61 -7.65 2.47
N TYR A 106 5.82 -6.34 2.48
CA TYR A 106 7.05 -5.71 2.06
C TYR A 106 7.55 -4.78 3.17
N PRO A 107 8.23 -5.34 4.18
CA PRO A 107 8.61 -4.59 5.36
C PRO A 107 9.40 -3.32 5.05
N ILE A 108 10.37 -3.44 4.15
CA ILE A 108 11.19 -2.31 3.69
C ILE A 108 10.69 -1.82 2.33
N LYS A 109 10.47 -0.52 2.21
CA LYS A 109 10.16 0.15 0.94
C LYS A 109 11.19 -0.22 -0.12
N SER A 110 10.73 -0.55 -1.32
CA SER A 110 11.57 -0.90 -2.49
C SER A 110 12.33 -2.23 -2.42
N CYS A 111 12.29 -2.97 -1.30
CA CYS A 111 12.98 -4.25 -1.15
C CYS A 111 12.08 -5.46 -1.48
N GLY A 112 12.65 -6.66 -1.38
CA GLY A 112 11.96 -7.94 -1.59
C GLY A 112 10.81 -8.16 -0.60
N GLY A 113 9.84 -8.98 -1.02
CA GLY A 113 8.69 -9.34 -0.17
C GLY A 113 9.01 -10.47 0.80
N PHE A 114 8.46 -10.38 2.01
CA PHE A 114 8.41 -11.45 2.99
C PHE A 114 7.11 -12.24 2.82
N LYS A 115 7.24 -13.55 2.63
CA LYS A 115 6.12 -14.48 2.43
C LYS A 115 5.57 -14.90 3.79
N ILE A 116 4.29 -14.65 4.01
CA ILE A 116 3.58 -15.11 5.21
C ILE A 116 3.26 -16.60 5.02
N THR A 117 3.75 -17.42 5.95
CA THR A 117 3.54 -18.89 5.93
C THR A 117 2.42 -19.33 6.87
N ASP A 118 2.08 -18.51 7.87
CA ASP A 118 1.11 -18.78 8.92
C ASP A 118 0.07 -17.64 9.02
N SER A 119 -0.42 -17.36 10.22
CA SER A 119 -1.28 -16.20 10.48
C SER A 119 -0.48 -14.91 10.69
N TRP A 120 -0.98 -13.80 10.17
CA TRP A 120 -0.37 -12.48 10.34
C TRP A 120 -1.34 -11.44 10.95
N PRO A 121 -0.92 -10.64 11.94
CA PRO A 121 -1.78 -9.63 12.54
C PRO A 121 -2.14 -8.52 11.55
N LEU A 122 -3.39 -8.06 11.66
CA LEU A 122 -3.88 -6.85 11.01
C LEU A 122 -3.95 -5.73 12.05
N VAL A 123 -3.36 -4.60 11.69
CA VAL A 123 -3.40 -3.33 12.42
C VAL A 123 -4.17 -2.30 11.60
N ASN A 124 -4.40 -1.11 12.17
CA ASN A 124 -5.10 -0.01 11.50
C ASN A 124 -4.44 0.44 10.18
N THR A 125 -3.14 0.21 9.99
CA THR A 125 -2.38 0.53 8.77
C THR A 125 -2.25 -0.64 7.78
N GLY A 126 -2.83 -1.81 8.08
CA GLY A 126 -2.74 -3.01 7.23
C GLY A 126 -2.11 -4.20 7.94
N PHE A 127 -1.32 -5.00 7.24
CA PHE A 127 -0.58 -6.09 7.88
C PHE A 127 0.53 -5.51 8.78
N LEU A 128 0.68 -6.05 9.98
CA LEU A 128 1.74 -5.64 10.91
C LEU A 128 3.10 -5.68 10.19
N TYR A 129 3.92 -4.64 10.38
CA TYR A 129 5.24 -4.49 9.77
C TYR A 129 5.27 -4.29 8.25
N ASP A 130 4.13 -4.23 7.54
CA ASP A 130 4.15 -3.88 6.12
C ASP A 130 4.50 -2.39 5.93
N ARG A 131 5.49 -2.12 5.07
CA ARG A 131 6.02 -0.76 4.79
C ARG A 131 6.47 0.03 6.03
N GLY A 132 6.91 -0.66 7.09
CA GLY A 132 7.42 -0.02 8.31
C GLY A 132 8.81 0.63 8.19
N TRP A 133 9.59 0.29 7.16
CA TRP A 133 10.97 0.74 7.00
C TRP A 133 11.25 1.29 5.60
N MET A 134 12.31 2.10 5.49
CA MET A 134 12.84 2.62 4.22
C MET A 134 14.35 2.78 4.31
N ILE A 135 15.01 2.72 3.15
CA ILE A 135 16.44 3.03 3.01
C ILE A 135 16.54 4.45 2.48
N VAL A 136 17.40 5.25 3.11
CA VAL A 136 17.67 6.63 2.71
C VAL A 136 19.14 6.80 2.37
N ASP A 137 19.46 7.78 1.53
CA ASP A 137 20.83 8.20 1.29
C ASP A 137 21.32 9.19 2.37
N ALA A 138 22.58 9.63 2.26
CA ALA A 138 23.19 10.58 3.19
C ALA A 138 22.49 11.97 3.23
N SER A 139 21.66 12.29 2.23
CA SER A 139 20.85 13.50 2.20
C SER A 139 19.46 13.33 2.84
N GLY A 140 19.14 12.11 3.30
CA GLY A 140 17.84 11.74 3.84
C GLY A 140 16.80 11.42 2.77
N MET A 141 17.15 11.38 1.48
CA MET A 141 16.22 11.02 0.42
C MET A 141 16.03 9.50 0.34
N VAL A 142 14.79 9.06 0.20
CA VAL A 142 14.46 7.64 0.05
C VAL A 142 15.06 7.07 -1.24
N ILE A 143 15.79 5.97 -1.09
CA ILE A 143 16.28 5.18 -2.23
C ILE A 143 15.12 4.31 -2.75
N THR A 144 14.81 4.46 -4.05
CA THR A 144 13.69 3.76 -4.68
C THR A 144 14.15 2.65 -5.63
N GLN A 145 13.34 1.60 -5.75
CA GLN A 145 13.60 0.48 -6.68
C GLN A 145 13.68 0.94 -8.15
N LYS A 146 12.97 2.02 -8.50
CA LYS A 146 12.98 2.60 -9.86
C LYS A 146 14.37 3.11 -10.24
N LEU A 147 15.11 3.66 -9.27
CA LEU A 147 16.47 4.14 -9.46
C LEU A 147 17.50 3.04 -9.19
N HIS A 148 17.27 2.22 -8.16
CA HIS A 148 18.18 1.17 -7.71
C HIS A 148 17.48 -0.19 -7.71
N THR A 149 17.46 -0.83 -8.88
CA THR A 149 16.70 -2.09 -9.08
C THR A 149 17.19 -3.24 -8.21
N ARG A 150 18.47 -3.24 -7.81
CA ARG A 150 19.07 -4.25 -6.93
C ARG A 150 18.46 -4.30 -5.53
N LEU A 151 17.74 -3.26 -5.10
CA LEU A 151 17.04 -3.26 -3.81
C LEU A 151 16.07 -4.44 -3.67
N CYS A 152 15.46 -4.92 -4.75
CA CYS A 152 14.55 -6.07 -4.69
C CYS A 152 15.23 -7.41 -4.35
N LEU A 153 16.57 -7.46 -4.39
CA LEU A 153 17.35 -8.61 -3.99
C LEU A 153 17.63 -8.64 -2.48
N ILE A 154 17.47 -7.50 -1.79
CA ILE A 154 17.47 -7.44 -0.33
C ILE A 154 16.16 -8.09 0.14
N ARG A 155 16.26 -9.20 0.87
CA ARG A 155 15.10 -9.95 1.36
C ARG A 155 15.01 -9.82 2.88
N PRO A 156 13.96 -9.15 3.39
CA PRO A 156 13.66 -9.13 4.81
C PRO A 156 12.98 -10.43 5.24
N ILE A 157 13.39 -10.95 6.40
CA ILE A 157 12.81 -12.13 7.05
C ILE A 157 12.44 -11.72 8.47
N ILE A 158 11.14 -11.70 8.78
CA ILE A 158 10.66 -11.26 10.09
C ILE A 158 10.54 -12.48 11.01
N ASN A 159 11.21 -12.40 12.16
CA ASN A 159 11.04 -13.32 13.27
C ASN A 159 10.37 -12.59 14.44
N ARG A 160 9.06 -12.82 14.60
CA ARG A 160 8.26 -12.19 15.66
C ARG A 160 8.58 -12.72 17.06
N GLN A 161 9.05 -13.96 17.17
CA GLN A 161 9.37 -14.56 18.48
C GLN A 161 10.66 -13.95 19.04
N ASP A 162 11.65 -13.74 18.18
CA ASP A 162 12.93 -13.15 18.57
C ASP A 162 12.88 -11.61 18.54
N GLY A 163 11.80 -11.02 18.03
CA GLY A 163 11.66 -9.57 17.93
C GLY A 163 12.63 -8.95 16.92
N THR A 164 13.05 -9.69 15.89
CA THR A 164 14.07 -9.26 14.92
C THR A 164 13.64 -9.44 13.47
N MET A 165 14.11 -8.56 12.60
CA MET A 165 14.08 -8.70 11.15
C MET A 165 15.49 -8.95 10.64
N GLU A 166 15.71 -10.09 9.99
CA GLU A 166 16.94 -10.42 9.29
C GLU A 166 16.89 -9.88 7.86
N LEU A 167 17.96 -9.21 7.42
CA LEU A 167 18.14 -8.80 6.04
C LEU A 167 19.17 -9.70 5.36
N THR A 168 18.79 -10.24 4.21
CA THR A 168 19.64 -11.10 3.40
C THR A 168 19.87 -10.51 2.01
N PHE A 169 21.08 -10.69 1.49
CA PHE A 169 21.46 -10.33 0.12
C PHE A 169 22.43 -11.38 -0.41
N THR A 170 22.39 -11.65 -1.72
CA THR A 170 23.18 -12.72 -2.34
C THR A 170 24.67 -12.59 -2.01
N ASN A 171 25.28 -13.65 -1.48
CA ASN A 171 26.70 -13.73 -1.09
C ASN A 171 27.15 -12.76 0.02
N MET A 172 26.21 -12.23 0.81
CA MET A 172 26.53 -11.40 1.98
C MET A 172 26.08 -12.12 3.25
N LYS A 173 26.81 -11.92 4.35
CA LYS A 173 26.33 -12.31 5.68
C LYS A 173 25.10 -11.48 6.02
N SER A 174 24.12 -12.07 6.67
CA SER A 174 22.91 -11.37 7.10
C SER A 174 23.20 -10.30 8.15
N VAL A 175 22.35 -9.28 8.20
CA VAL A 175 22.30 -8.28 9.28
C VAL A 175 20.92 -8.30 9.94
N TYR A 176 20.83 -7.90 11.21
CA TYR A 176 19.60 -7.98 11.99
C TYR A 176 19.16 -6.61 12.50
N ILE A 177 17.85 -6.39 12.49
CA ILE A 177 17.20 -5.15 12.95
C ILE A 177 16.19 -5.55 14.03
N ARG A 178 16.15 -4.85 15.17
CA ARG A 178 15.09 -5.08 16.19
C ARG A 178 13.75 -4.52 15.68
N LEU A 179 12.68 -5.31 15.80
CA LEU A 179 11.33 -4.93 15.36
C LEU A 179 10.68 -3.90 16.27
N GLU A 180 10.99 -3.99 17.57
CA GLU A 180 10.48 -3.12 18.61
C GLU A 180 11.66 -2.49 19.35
N THR A 181 11.68 -1.16 19.40
CA THR A 181 12.61 -0.42 20.25
C THR A 181 11.98 -0.34 21.63
N GLU A 182 12.54 -1.04 22.62
CA GLU A 182 12.15 -0.86 24.03
C GLU A 182 12.24 0.65 24.36
N THR A 183 11.11 1.23 24.81
CA THR A 183 10.88 2.58 25.34
C THR A 183 12.02 3.62 25.23
N PRO A 184 11.75 4.85 24.77
CA PRO A 184 12.78 5.88 24.68
C PRO A 184 13.38 6.10 26.09
N PRO A 185 14.70 5.93 26.28
CA PRO A 185 15.28 6.19 27.59
C PRO A 185 15.01 7.65 27.96
N LEU A 186 14.65 7.90 29.23
CA LEU A 186 14.61 9.24 29.80
C LEU A 186 15.91 9.98 29.45
N GLY A 187 15.80 10.97 28.58
CA GLY A 187 16.94 11.57 27.93
C GLY A 187 16.77 11.42 26.43
N VAL A 188 16.21 12.46 25.82
CA VAL A 188 16.29 12.75 24.38
C VAL A 188 17.77 12.77 24.00
N MET A 189 18.37 11.60 23.82
CA MET A 189 19.56 11.45 23.03
C MET A 189 19.10 11.59 21.60
N ASN A 190 19.76 12.49 20.89
CA ASN A 190 19.55 12.82 19.51
C ASN A 190 19.59 11.55 18.63
N THR A 191 18.51 10.77 18.61
CA THR A 191 18.22 9.89 17.48
C THR A 191 18.03 10.84 16.32
N THR A 192 18.92 10.77 15.33
CA THR A 192 18.81 11.60 14.12
C THR A 192 17.49 11.27 13.47
N LEU A 193 16.47 12.09 13.76
CA LEU A 193 15.24 12.12 13.02
C LEU A 193 15.68 12.36 11.57
N CYS A 194 15.66 11.32 10.74
CA CYS A 194 15.89 11.52 9.33
C CYS A 194 14.63 12.19 8.80
N ASN A 195 14.72 13.48 8.48
CA ASN A 195 13.67 14.15 7.74
C ASN A 195 13.73 13.63 6.31
N SER A 196 12.98 12.56 6.05
CA SER A 196 12.89 12.01 4.71
C SER A 196 11.67 12.56 3.98
N LYS A 197 11.81 12.77 2.68
CA LYS A 197 10.68 13.12 1.82
C LYS A 197 10.13 11.87 1.18
N VAL A 198 8.90 11.52 1.54
CA VAL A 198 8.10 10.52 0.83
C VAL A 198 6.95 11.26 0.18
N CYS A 199 6.92 11.35 -1.16
CA CYS A 199 5.84 12.04 -1.87
C CYS A 199 5.63 13.50 -1.40
N ASP A 200 6.74 14.20 -1.11
CA ASP A 200 6.79 15.57 -0.55
C ASP A 200 6.34 15.74 0.90
N ASP A 201 5.90 14.66 1.56
CA ASP A 201 5.63 14.65 3.01
C ASP A 201 6.92 14.39 3.80
N LEU A 202 7.10 15.17 4.86
CA LEU A 202 8.22 15.01 5.80
C LEU A 202 7.87 13.89 6.77
N VAL A 203 8.61 12.79 6.70
CA VAL A 203 8.43 11.63 7.60
C VAL A 203 9.63 11.55 8.53
N SER A 204 9.36 11.42 9.83
CA SER A 204 10.36 11.11 10.85
C SER A 204 10.55 9.61 10.99
N GLY A 205 11.79 9.17 11.13
CA GLY A 205 12.14 7.77 11.35
C GLY A 205 13.24 7.62 12.39
N TYR A 206 13.39 6.39 12.88
CA TYR A 206 14.50 5.98 13.73
C TYR A 206 15.58 5.34 12.87
N ASP A 207 16.83 5.76 13.08
CA ASP A 207 17.97 5.09 12.46
C ASP A 207 18.12 3.65 12.99
N CYS A 208 18.38 2.71 12.08
CA CYS A 208 18.53 1.30 12.40
C CYS A 208 19.97 0.92 12.80
N GLY A 209 20.88 1.90 12.84
CA GLY A 209 22.24 1.78 13.36
C GLY A 209 23.30 1.57 12.28
N ASP A 210 24.54 1.91 12.62
CA ASP A 210 25.70 1.91 11.72
C ASP A 210 26.00 0.52 11.12
N GLU A 211 25.68 -0.57 11.83
CA GLU A 211 25.88 -1.92 11.31
C GLU A 211 25.04 -2.17 10.05
N VAL A 212 23.76 -1.77 10.08
CA VAL A 212 22.84 -1.89 8.95
C VAL A 212 23.25 -0.92 7.85
N ALA A 213 23.63 0.30 8.20
CA ALA A 213 24.08 1.31 7.24
C ALA A 213 25.33 0.86 6.47
N ASN A 214 26.30 0.24 7.15
CA ASN A 214 27.51 -0.29 6.51
C ASN A 214 27.24 -1.56 5.68
N TRP A 215 26.15 -2.29 5.97
CA TRP A 215 25.75 -3.47 5.22
C TRP A 215 25.10 -3.13 3.87
N LEU A 216 24.38 -2.00 3.80
CA LEU A 216 23.64 -1.52 2.62
C LEU A 216 24.56 -0.95 1.53
#